data_AF-A0A480A8G0-F1
#
_entry.id   AF-A0A480A8G0-F1
#
_cell.length_a   1.000
_cell.length_b   1.000
_cell.length_c   1.000
_cell.angle_alpha   90.00
_cell.angle_beta   90.00
_cell.angle_gamma   90.00
#
_symmetry.space_group_name_H-M   'P 1'
#
loop_
_entity.id
_entity.type
_entity.pdbx_description
1 polymer ?
#
loop_
_entity_poly.entity_id
_entity_poly.type
_entity_poly.pdbx_seq_one_letter_code
_entity_poly.pdbx_strand_id
1 'polypeptide(L)'
;MAGQKPRQGWIYWINPYRVSLRCKLGHVHIYNLDEPGEVECQTCKENINSSRVFRGTHPYIIWTSDQFQDESGYIATFSVIPLTSQTTFNGLPTTYPINPTSRNGLDKNSYVLVHQICTVDANCFKDSSENWLNRIGQLDKPDKEAIEERLKDLSEN
;
A
#
# COMPACT_ATOMS: atom_id res chain seq x y z
N MET A 1 1.40 13.19 20.17
CA MET A 1 1.39 11.78 20.67
C MET A 1 1.84 10.90 19.53
N ALA A 2 2.85 10.07 19.77
CA ALA A 2 3.32 9.10 18.79
C ALA A 2 2.23 8.04 18.53
N GLY A 3 2.09 7.62 17.28
CA GLY A 3 1.19 6.55 16.90
C GLY A 3 1.68 5.18 17.38
N GLN A 4 0.96 4.14 16.97
CA GLN A 4 1.33 2.74 17.23
C GLN A 4 1.85 2.09 15.96
N LYS A 5 2.65 1.03 16.13
CA LYS A 5 3.09 0.18 15.01
C LYS A 5 1.87 -0.25 14.18
N PRO A 6 1.90 -0.07 12.84
CA PRO A 6 0.78 -0.39 11.97
C PRO A 6 0.30 -1.84 12.10
N ARG A 7 -1.02 -2.05 11.95
CA ARG A 7 -1.68 -3.37 12.01
C ARG A 7 -2.64 -3.57 10.84
N GLN A 8 -2.94 -4.82 10.51
CA GLN A 8 -3.85 -5.17 9.41
C GLN A 8 -5.22 -4.47 9.53
N GLY A 9 -5.61 -3.85 8.42
CA GLY A 9 -6.84 -3.08 8.24
C GLY A 9 -6.78 -1.66 8.80
N TRP A 10 -5.65 -1.19 9.33
CA TRP A 10 -5.50 0.21 9.68
C TRP A 10 -5.25 1.06 8.45
N ILE A 11 -5.75 2.29 8.49
CA ILE A 11 -5.66 3.24 7.38
C ILE A 11 -4.74 4.39 7.77
N TYR A 12 -3.86 4.77 6.86
CA TYR A 12 -2.90 5.85 7.03
C TYR A 12 -2.82 6.72 5.79
N TRP A 13 -2.60 8.02 5.97
CA TRP A 13 -2.11 8.88 4.89
C TRP A 13 -0.59 8.81 4.86
N ILE A 14 -0.05 8.27 3.77
CA ILE A 14 1.39 8.17 3.56
C ILE A 14 1.76 8.60 2.14
N ASN A 15 3.01 9.00 1.96
CA ASN A 15 3.64 9.10 0.66
C ASN A 15 4.68 7.96 0.54
N PRO A 16 4.45 6.91 -0.27
CA PRO A 16 5.31 5.73 -0.33
C PRO A 16 6.57 6.00 -1.15
N TYR A 17 7.51 6.77 -0.59
CA TYR A 17 8.77 7.12 -1.25
C TYR A 17 9.77 5.96 -1.34
N ARG A 18 9.57 4.85 -0.62
CA ARG A 18 10.45 3.68 -0.67
C ARG A 18 9.63 2.40 -0.75
N VAL A 19 9.73 1.70 -1.88
CA VAL A 19 8.84 0.57 -2.22
C VAL A 19 9.60 -0.60 -2.81
N SER A 20 9.08 -1.81 -2.57
CA SER A 20 9.57 -3.02 -3.20
C SER A 20 8.79 -3.28 -4.49
N LEU A 21 9.50 -3.34 -5.62
CA LEU A 21 8.92 -3.57 -6.94
C LEU A 21 9.53 -4.81 -7.59
N ARG A 22 8.69 -5.52 -8.34
CA ARG A 22 9.05 -6.72 -9.09
C ARG A 22 9.09 -6.40 -10.59
N CYS A 23 10.18 -6.72 -11.28
CA CYS A 23 10.23 -6.63 -12.75
C CYS A 23 9.51 -7.81 -13.42
N LYS A 24 9.32 -7.79 -14.74
CA LYS A 24 8.59 -8.86 -15.44
C LYS A 24 9.35 -10.19 -15.43
N LEU A 25 10.67 -10.14 -15.34
CA LEU A 25 11.53 -11.32 -15.16
C LEU A 25 11.54 -11.85 -13.72
N GLY A 26 10.87 -11.17 -12.80
CA GLY A 26 10.66 -11.64 -11.44
C GLY A 26 11.69 -11.19 -10.40
N HIS A 27 12.68 -10.38 -10.77
CA HIS A 27 13.61 -9.76 -9.81
C HIS A 27 12.86 -8.75 -8.93
N VAL A 28 13.11 -8.81 -7.62
CA VAL A 28 12.51 -7.92 -6.63
C VAL A 28 13.59 -7.05 -6.02
N HIS A 29 13.41 -5.73 -6.05
CA HIS A 29 14.33 -4.78 -5.43
C HIS A 29 13.54 -3.67 -4.73
N ILE A 30 14.20 -2.99 -3.78
CA ILE A 30 13.68 -1.76 -3.18
C ILE A 30 14.17 -0.55 -3.98
N TYR A 31 13.24 0.36 -4.26
CA TYR A 31 13.49 1.61 -4.97
C TYR A 31 13.08 2.78 -4.09
N ASN A 32 13.91 3.83 -4.11
CA ASN A 32 13.50 5.16 -3.67
C ASN A 32 12.82 5.85 -4.86
N LEU A 33 11.61 6.34 -4.66
CA LEU A 33 10.79 7.00 -5.65
C LEU A 33 10.67 8.48 -5.29
N ASP A 34 11.30 9.33 -6.07
CA ASP A 34 11.24 10.79 -5.91
C ASP A 34 10.13 11.39 -6.79
N GLU A 35 9.80 10.75 -7.92
CA GLU A 35 8.76 11.16 -8.86
C GLU A 35 7.98 9.98 -9.45
N PRO A 36 6.72 10.18 -9.89
CA PRO A 36 5.98 9.15 -10.61
C PRO A 36 6.62 8.89 -11.98
N GLY A 37 6.95 7.63 -12.30
CA GLY A 37 7.59 7.35 -13.59
C GLY A 37 7.96 5.89 -13.80
N GLU A 38 9.05 5.68 -14.54
CA GLU A 38 9.67 4.37 -14.72
C GLU A 38 10.97 4.30 -13.93
N VAL A 39 11.25 3.13 -13.35
CA VAL A 39 12.53 2.82 -12.70
C VAL A 39 13.17 1.64 -13.40
N GLU A 40 14.50 1.67 -13.55
CA GLU A 40 15.24 0.58 -14.18
C GLU A 40 15.50 -0.55 -13.17
N CYS A 41 15.22 -1.80 -13.56
CA CYS A 41 15.54 -2.95 -12.73
C CYS A 41 17.06 -3.09 -12.53
N GLN A 42 17.48 -3.15 -11.27
CA GLN A 42 18.90 -3.21 -10.90
C GLN A 42 19.64 -4.43 -11.47
N THR A 43 18.91 -5.52 -11.76
CA THR A 43 19.51 -6.77 -12.30
C THR A 43 19.45 -6.84 -13.82
N CYS A 44 18.26 -6.65 -14.42
CA CYS A 44 18.02 -6.93 -15.83
C CYS A 44 17.81 -5.70 -16.71
N LYS A 45 17.93 -4.49 -16.13
CA LYS A 45 17.73 -3.21 -16.81
C LYS A 45 16.38 -3.02 -17.49
N GLU A 46 15.38 -3.80 -17.08
CA GLU A 46 14.02 -3.64 -17.57
C GLU A 46 13.34 -2.43 -16.89
N ASN A 47 12.60 -1.63 -17.65
CA ASN A 47 11.80 -0.54 -17.10
C ASN A 47 10.57 -1.07 -16.35
N ILE A 48 10.42 -0.63 -15.11
CA ILE A 48 9.30 -0.91 -14.23
C ILE A 48 8.50 0.39 -14.05
N ASN A 49 7.22 0.39 -14.41
CA ASN A 49 6.35 1.55 -14.19
C ASN A 49 5.95 1.64 -12.71
N SER A 50 6.43 2.67 -12.01
CA SER A 50 6.16 2.97 -10.60
C SER A 50 5.05 3.99 -10.39
N SER A 51 4.55 4.65 -11.46
CA SER A 51 3.53 5.71 -11.36
C SER A 51 2.21 5.22 -10.74
N ARG A 52 1.95 3.91 -10.78
CA ARG A 52 0.77 3.32 -10.12
C ARG A 52 0.90 3.28 -8.60
N VAL A 53 2.13 3.26 -8.08
CA VAL A 53 2.46 3.13 -6.66
C VAL A 53 2.78 4.50 -6.04
N PHE A 54 3.53 5.35 -6.74
CA PHE A 54 3.87 6.69 -6.25
C PHE A 54 2.90 7.75 -6.79
N ARG A 55 1.95 8.15 -5.95
CA ARG A 55 0.92 9.17 -6.27
C ARG A 55 0.91 10.35 -5.29
N GLY A 56 2.03 10.58 -4.62
CA GLY A 56 2.11 11.49 -3.48
C GLY A 56 1.36 10.94 -2.26
N THR A 57 1.03 11.84 -1.33
CA THR A 57 0.33 11.48 -0.10
C THR A 57 -1.09 11.00 -0.41
N HIS A 58 -1.41 9.77 -0.04
CA HIS A 58 -2.73 9.15 -0.27
C HIS A 58 -3.11 8.23 0.90
N PRO A 59 -4.40 7.90 1.10
CA PRO A 59 -4.81 6.88 2.06
C PRO A 59 -4.43 5.47 1.57
N TYR A 60 -3.83 4.69 2.47
CA TYR A 60 -3.49 3.29 2.28
C TYR A 60 -3.98 2.44 3.44
N ILE A 61 -4.43 1.24 3.13
CA ILE A 61 -4.77 0.20 4.11
C ILE A 61 -3.54 -0.69 4.30
N ILE A 62 -3.16 -0.93 5.55
CA ILE A 62 -2.18 -1.99 5.88
C ILE A 62 -2.85 -3.35 5.71
N TRP A 63 -2.27 -4.24 4.92
CA TRP A 63 -2.78 -5.60 4.75
C TRP A 63 -1.94 -6.62 5.52
N THR A 64 -0.68 -6.80 5.14
CA THR A 64 0.26 -7.67 5.86
C THR A 64 1.48 -6.89 6.29
N SER A 65 2.16 -7.42 7.29
CA SER A 65 3.49 -6.94 7.70
C SER A 65 4.50 -8.02 7.39
N ASP A 66 5.47 -7.68 6.56
CA ASP A 66 6.50 -8.60 6.10
C ASP A 66 7.86 -8.06 6.53
N GLN A 67 8.68 -8.92 7.11
CA GLN A 67 10.08 -8.62 7.39
C GLN A 67 10.93 -9.42 6.42
N PHE A 68 11.81 -8.74 5.68
CA PHE A 68 12.80 -9.41 4.85
C PHE A 68 14.18 -8.82 5.12
N GLN A 69 15.20 -9.62 4.84
CA GLN A 69 16.59 -9.28 5.05
C GLN A 69 17.22 -8.95 3.70
N ASP A 70 17.83 -7.77 3.57
CA ASP A 70 18.67 -7.41 2.43
C ASP A 70 20.13 -7.20 2.87
N GLU A 71 21.03 -6.90 1.92
CA GLU A 71 22.45 -6.66 2.20
C GLU A 71 22.70 -5.47 3.15
N SER A 72 21.72 -4.59 3.32
CA SER A 72 21.77 -3.41 4.21
C SER A 72 21.20 -3.69 5.61
N GLY A 73 20.63 -4.88 5.86
CA GLY A 73 20.10 -5.30 7.16
C GLY A 73 18.63 -5.76 7.10
N TYR A 74 17.97 -5.75 8.25
CA TYR A 74 16.53 -6.06 8.35
C TYR A 74 15.71 -4.86 7.92
N ILE A 75 14.92 -5.01 6.85
CA ILE A 75 13.95 -4.01 6.43
C ILE A 75 12.56 -4.50 6.82
N ALA A 76 11.92 -3.74 7.72
CA ALA A 76 10.50 -3.93 8.01
C ALA A 76 9.69 -3.29 6.88
N THR A 77 8.77 -4.04 6.29
CA THR A 77 7.87 -3.55 5.25
C THR A 77 6.43 -3.88 5.56
N PHE A 78 5.52 -3.19 4.89
CA PHE A 78 4.10 -3.47 4.94
C PHE A 78 3.58 -3.63 3.53
N SER A 79 2.81 -4.69 3.30
CA SER A 79 1.97 -4.78 2.11
C SER A 79 0.75 -3.91 2.34
N VAL A 80 0.53 -2.96 1.44
CA VAL A 80 -0.53 -1.96 1.56
C VAL A 80 -1.36 -1.88 0.30
N ILE A 81 -2.62 -1.52 0.48
CA ILE A 81 -3.58 -1.38 -0.60
C ILE A 81 -4.00 0.10 -0.69
N PRO A 82 -3.80 0.77 -1.84
CA PRO A 82 -4.23 2.14 -2.00
C PRO A 82 -5.75 2.24 -2.01
N LEU A 83 -6.25 3.30 -1.39
CA LEU A 83 -7.63 3.75 -1.52
C LEU A 83 -7.72 4.77 -2.66
N THR A 84 -8.91 5.10 -3.14
CA THR A 84 -9.15 6.27 -4.00
C THR A 84 -10.62 6.65 -3.97
N SER A 85 -10.96 7.92 -4.12
CA SER A 85 -12.37 8.35 -4.23
C SER A 85 -12.83 8.58 -5.67
N GLN A 86 -12.02 8.18 -6.66
CA GLN A 86 -12.37 8.33 -8.07
C GLN A 86 -13.46 7.32 -8.47
N THR A 87 -14.55 7.82 -9.04
CA THR A 87 -15.73 7.00 -9.40
C THR A 87 -15.50 6.10 -10.61
N THR A 88 -14.42 6.31 -11.36
CA THR A 88 -13.98 5.44 -12.49
C THR A 88 -13.70 4.01 -12.05
N PHE A 89 -13.45 3.77 -10.76
CA PHE A 89 -13.22 2.45 -10.18
C PHE A 89 -14.50 1.78 -9.67
N ASN A 90 -15.67 2.38 -9.88
CA ASN A 90 -16.91 1.75 -9.43
C ASN A 90 -17.24 0.49 -10.27
N GLY A 91 -17.64 -0.59 -9.59
CA GLY A 91 -18.09 -1.83 -10.22
C GLY A 91 -16.98 -2.72 -10.81
N LEU A 92 -15.70 -2.39 -10.65
CA LEU A 92 -14.62 -3.26 -11.11
C LEU A 92 -14.42 -4.45 -10.15
N PRO A 93 -14.21 -5.67 -10.66
CA PRO A 93 -13.97 -6.84 -9.81
C PRO A 93 -12.68 -6.68 -8.97
N THR A 94 -11.73 -5.91 -9.49
CA THR A 94 -10.43 -5.63 -8.86
C THR A 94 -10.46 -4.47 -7.86
N THR A 95 -11.64 -4.01 -7.44
CA THR A 95 -11.79 -2.86 -6.53
C THR A 95 -12.97 -2.99 -5.58
N TYR A 96 -12.78 -2.77 -4.27
CA TYR A 96 -13.85 -2.87 -3.25
C TYR A 96 -14.34 -1.50 -2.77
N PRO A 97 -15.64 -1.18 -2.86
CA PRO A 97 -16.18 0.07 -2.37
C PRO A 97 -16.26 0.06 -0.83
N ILE A 98 -15.86 1.16 -0.21
CA ILE A 98 -15.96 1.42 1.22
C ILE A 98 -16.71 2.74 1.42
N ASN A 99 -17.75 2.67 2.24
CA ASN A 99 -18.49 3.85 2.69
C ASN A 99 -17.79 4.52 3.89
N PRO A 100 -17.87 5.84 4.04
CA PRO A 100 -17.29 6.55 5.16
C PRO A 100 -17.99 6.15 6.47
N THR A 101 -17.21 5.84 7.50
CA THR A 101 -17.70 5.55 8.85
C THR A 101 -16.83 6.27 9.87
N SER A 102 -17.36 6.52 11.06
CA SER A 102 -16.56 7.08 12.16
C SER A 102 -15.39 6.20 12.57
N ARG A 103 -15.40 4.90 12.21
CA ARG A 103 -14.34 3.94 12.52
C ARG A 103 -13.21 3.97 11.49
N ASN A 104 -13.54 4.09 10.21
CA ASN A 104 -12.54 4.13 9.13
C ASN A 104 -11.98 5.53 8.88
N GLY A 105 -12.67 6.59 9.34
CA GLY A 105 -12.17 7.96 9.29
C GLY A 105 -12.08 8.52 7.88
N LEU A 106 -12.82 7.96 6.92
CA LEU A 106 -12.89 8.46 5.55
C LEU A 106 -13.98 9.55 5.45
N ASP A 107 -13.73 10.59 4.66
CA ASP A 107 -14.69 11.69 4.46
C ASP A 107 -15.73 11.40 3.38
N LYS A 108 -15.44 10.43 2.50
CA LYS A 108 -16.24 10.11 1.32
C LYS A 108 -16.08 8.65 0.91
N ASN A 109 -17.01 8.19 0.08
CA ASN A 109 -16.94 6.87 -0.53
C ASN A 109 -15.58 6.71 -1.24
N SER A 110 -14.94 5.59 -0.96
CA SER A 110 -13.61 5.28 -1.48
C SER A 110 -13.58 3.84 -1.98
N TYR A 111 -12.65 3.55 -2.87
CA TYR A 111 -12.46 2.25 -3.50
C TYR A 111 -11.08 1.73 -3.12
N VAL A 112 -11.04 0.51 -2.59
CA VAL A 112 -9.82 -0.24 -2.30
C VAL A 112 -9.33 -0.84 -3.62
N LEU A 113 -8.14 -0.47 -4.06
CA LEU A 113 -7.58 -0.93 -5.33
C LEU A 113 -6.75 -2.21 -5.12
N VAL A 114 -7.42 -3.36 -4.92
CA VAL A 114 -6.74 -4.62 -4.54
C VAL A 114 -5.67 -5.07 -5.56
N HIS A 115 -5.88 -4.80 -6.85
CA HIS A 115 -4.89 -5.06 -7.92
C HIS A 115 -3.64 -4.16 -7.87
N GLN A 116 -3.61 -3.18 -6.98
CA GLN A 116 -2.49 -2.26 -6.78
C GLN A 116 -1.84 -2.45 -5.42
N ILE A 117 -2.04 -3.60 -4.78
CA ILE A 117 -1.31 -3.96 -3.57
C ILE A 117 0.20 -3.85 -3.83
N CYS A 118 0.91 -3.17 -2.93
CA CYS A 118 2.34 -2.94 -3.04
C CYS A 118 3.01 -3.05 -1.68
N THR A 119 4.31 -3.32 -1.67
CA THR A 119 5.09 -3.45 -0.44
C THR A 119 5.90 -2.18 -0.22
N VAL A 120 5.70 -1.54 0.93
CA VAL A 120 6.27 -0.23 1.27
C VAL A 120 7.16 -0.36 2.49
N ASP A 121 8.26 0.39 2.52
CA ASP A 121 9.17 0.48 3.66
C ASP A 121 8.43 1.02 4.91
N ALA A 122 8.68 0.42 6.08
CA ALA A 122 8.04 0.82 7.33
C ALA A 122 8.33 2.28 7.71
N ASN A 123 9.45 2.85 7.26
CA ASN A 123 9.79 4.25 7.51
C ASN A 123 8.85 5.23 6.79
N CYS A 124 8.10 4.81 5.77
CA CYS A 124 7.02 5.62 5.20
C CYS A 124 5.85 5.85 6.20
N PHE A 125 5.80 5.09 7.29
CA PHE A 125 4.82 5.22 8.38
C PHE A 125 5.39 5.91 9.61
N LYS A 126 6.58 6.49 9.51
CA LYS A 126 7.21 7.24 10.60
C LYS A 126 7.34 8.71 10.24
N ASP A 127 7.32 9.57 11.25
CA ASP A 127 7.70 10.97 11.13
C ASP A 127 9.23 11.14 11.13
N SER A 128 9.69 12.38 10.96
CA SER A 128 11.12 12.74 10.99
C SER A 128 11.82 12.46 12.32
N SER A 129 11.06 12.20 13.39
CA SER A 129 11.56 11.83 14.71
C SER A 129 11.43 10.32 14.96
N GLU A 130 11.24 9.54 13.90
CA GLU A 130 11.08 8.07 13.90
C GLU A 130 9.85 7.56 14.66
N ASN A 131 8.91 8.43 15.02
CA ASN A 131 7.67 8.02 15.66
C ASN A 131 6.68 7.54 14.62
N TRP A 132 5.90 6.51 14.95
CA TRP A 132 4.81 6.08 14.08
C TRP A 132 3.80 7.22 13.88
N LEU A 133 3.33 7.35 12.64
CA LEU A 133 2.25 8.25 12.29
C LEU A 133 0.96 7.86 13.01
N ASN A 134 0.05 8.82 13.15
CA ASN A 134 -1.30 8.53 13.63
C ASN A 134 -2.13 7.91 12.51
N ARG A 135 -2.79 6.79 12.79
CA ARG A 135 -3.76 6.20 11.86
C ARG A 135 -4.97 7.14 11.73
N ILE A 136 -5.61 7.16 10.57
CA ILE A 136 -6.88 7.87 10.39
C ILE A 136 -8.08 7.04 10.84
N GLY A 137 -7.95 5.71 10.75
CA GLY A 137 -9.02 4.80 11.12
C GLY A 137 -8.66 3.35 10.86
N GLN A 138 -9.67 2.51 10.88
CA GLN A 138 -9.54 1.07 10.61
C GLN A 138 -10.78 0.52 9.92
N LEU A 139 -10.56 -0.51 9.10
CA LEU A 139 -11.62 -1.29 8.48
C LEU A 139 -12.42 -2.08 9.51
N ASP A 140 -13.71 -2.18 9.24
CA ASP A 140 -14.60 -3.11 9.91
C ASP A 140 -14.34 -4.56 9.45
N LYS A 141 -14.78 -5.52 10.25
CA LYS A 141 -14.57 -6.94 9.94
C LYS A 141 -15.16 -7.36 8.57
N PRO A 142 -16.39 -6.97 8.21
CA PRO A 142 -16.97 -7.33 6.90
C PRO A 142 -16.14 -6.78 5.73
N ASP A 143 -15.62 -5.56 5.84
CA ASP A 143 -14.78 -4.97 4.80
C ASP A 143 -13.48 -5.75 4.62
N LYS A 144 -12.86 -6.20 5.72
CA LYS A 144 -11.66 -7.03 5.66
C LYS A 144 -11.94 -8.37 4.98
N GLU A 145 -13.04 -9.02 5.34
CA GLU A 145 -13.42 -10.32 4.75
C GLU A 145 -13.69 -10.20 3.24
N ALA A 146 -14.38 -9.15 2.80
CA ALA A 146 -14.66 -8.90 1.39
C ALA A 146 -13.41 -8.56 0.56
N ILE A 147 -12.44 -7.86 1.15
CA ILE A 147 -11.14 -7.59 0.49
C ILE A 147 -10.31 -8.87 0.39
N GLU A 148 -10.30 -9.70 1.45
CA GLU A 148 -9.58 -10.98 1.47
C GLU A 148 -10.07 -11.93 0.37
N GLU A 149 -11.39 -12.02 0.19
CA GLU A 149 -12.01 -12.83 -0.88
C GLU A 149 -11.50 -12.39 -2.27
N ARG A 150 -11.47 -11.08 -2.54
CA ARG A 150 -11.03 -10.55 -3.83
C ARG A 150 -9.54 -10.70 -4.08
N LEU A 151 -8.73 -10.70 -3.02
CA LEU A 151 -7.29 -10.97 -3.15
C LEU A 151 -7.04 -12.43 -3.53
N LYS A 152 -7.85 -13.37 -3.04
CA LYS A 152 -7.76 -14.79 -3.44
C LYS A 152 -8.08 -14.96 -4.92
N ASP A 153 -9.18 -14.38 -5.39
CA ASP A 153 -9.59 -14.43 -6.79
C ASP A 153 -8.50 -13.90 -7.75
N LEU A 154 -7.70 -12.92 -7.30
CA LEU A 154 -6.60 -12.36 -8.07
C LEU A 154 -5.33 -13.23 -8.06
N SER A 155 -5.16 -14.08 -7.06
CA SER A 155 -4.01 -14.98 -6.94
C SER A 155 -4.18 -16.32 -7.67
N GLU A 156 -5.42 -16.70 -7.96
CA GLU A 156 -5.79 -17.94 -8.67
C GLU A 156 -5.86 -17.77 -10.20
N ASN A 157 -5.67 -16.55 -10.71
CA ASN A 157 -5.63 -16.22 -12.15
C ASN A 157 -4.20 -15.83 -12.59
#